data_AF-A0A958SHZ4-F1
#
_entry.id   AF-A0A958SHZ4-F1
#
_cell.length_a   1.000
_cell.length_b   1.000
_cell.length_c   1.000
_cell.angle_alpha   90.00
_cell.angle_beta   90.00
_cell.angle_gamma   90.00
#
_symmetry.space_group_name_H-M   'P 1'
#
loop_
_entity.id
_entity.type
_entity.pdbx_description
1 polymer ?
#
loop_
_entity_poly.entity_id
_entity_poly.type
_entity_poly.pdbx_seq_one_letter_code
_entity_poly.pdbx_strand_id
1 'polypeptide(L)'
;MTAEGGVVTTTVDDILKWGRTNSLWPLTFGLACCAMEMMAAGAADYDLERFGCGVFRATPRQSDLMIVAGTVTMKMAARIRTLYDQMPEPK
;
A
#
# COMPACT_ATOMS: atom_id res chain seq x y z
N MET A 1 1.02 -21.74 -4.36
CA MET A 1 0.83 -23.11 -3.86
C MET A 1 0.11 -23.01 -2.52
N THR A 2 -1.15 -23.42 -2.48
CA THR A 2 -2.00 -23.90 -1.35
C THR A 2 -3.41 -24.00 -1.96
N ALA A 3 -3.75 -25.05 -2.71
CA ALA A 3 -4.25 -26.36 -2.27
C ALA A 3 -5.69 -26.32 -1.67
N GLU A 4 -6.64 -26.80 -2.49
CA GLU A 4 -7.72 -27.74 -2.17
C GLU A 4 -8.49 -27.60 -0.84
N GLY A 5 -9.77 -27.20 -0.92
CA GLY A 5 -10.75 -27.40 0.14
C GLY A 5 -12.09 -26.76 -0.23
N GLY A 6 -13.21 -27.43 0.03
CA GLY A 6 -14.55 -27.01 -0.41
C GLY A 6 -15.06 -25.71 0.22
N VAL A 7 -16.20 -25.23 -0.29
CA VAL A 7 -17.02 -24.02 0.02
C VAL A 7 -16.79 -23.26 1.34
N VAL A 8 -16.32 -23.91 2.41
CA VAL A 8 -15.93 -23.30 3.69
C VAL A 8 -14.58 -22.55 3.62
N THR A 9 -13.59 -23.02 2.86
CA THR A 9 -12.28 -22.34 2.72
C THR A 9 -12.41 -21.05 1.93
N THR A 10 -13.23 -21.05 0.87
CA THR A 10 -13.51 -19.86 0.05
C THR A 10 -14.05 -18.70 0.88
N THR A 11 -14.95 -18.97 1.84
CA THR A 11 -15.52 -17.91 2.69
C THR A 11 -14.47 -17.30 3.62
N VAL A 12 -13.51 -18.09 4.12
CA VAL A 12 -12.43 -17.59 4.97
C VAL A 12 -11.44 -16.74 4.17
N ASP A 13 -11.05 -17.20 2.97
CA ASP A 13 -10.19 -16.44 2.08
C ASP A 13 -10.84 -15.13 1.63
N ASP A 14 -12.16 -15.14 1.39
CA ASP A 14 -12.94 -13.95 1.04
C ASP A 14 -12.96 -12.93 2.18
N ILE A 15 -13.12 -13.38 3.43
CA ILE A 15 -13.05 -12.50 4.60
C ILE A 15 -11.65 -11.92 4.79
N LEU A 16 -10.60 -12.74 4.63
CA LEU A 16 -9.20 -12.27 4.74
C LEU A 16 -8.84 -11.30 3.61
N LYS A 17 -9.37 -11.50 2.40
CA LYS A 17 -9.21 -10.58 1.28
C LYS A 17 -9.96 -9.27 1.52
N TRP A 18 -11.20 -9.36 1.99
CA TRP A 18 -11.99 -8.20 2.38
C TRP A 18 -11.28 -7.38 3.46
N GLY A 19 -10.75 -8.02 4.51
CA GLY A 19 -9.98 -7.34 5.55
C GLY A 19 -8.80 -6.56 4.97
N ARG A 20 -7.96 -7.22 4.14
CA ARG A 20 -6.80 -6.58 3.50
C ARG A 20 -7.18 -5.42 2.56
N THR A 21 -8.28 -5.54 1.81
CA THR A 21 -8.73 -4.47 0.89
C THR A 21 -9.25 -3.25 1.64
N ASN A 22 -9.85 -3.42 2.84
CA ASN A 22 -10.37 -2.30 3.63
C ASN A 22 -9.36 -1.70 4.61
N SER A 23 -8.17 -2.30 4.77
CA SER A 23 -7.16 -1.86 5.73
C SER A 23 -5.80 -1.64 5.07
N LEU A 24 -5.76 -0.88 3.98
CA LEU A 24 -4.52 -0.57 3.28
C LEU A 24 -3.72 0.51 4.03
N TRP A 25 -2.46 0.23 4.34
CA TRP A 25 -1.54 1.09 5.07
C TRP A 25 -0.40 1.55 4.13
N PRO A 26 -0.65 2.60 3.32
CA PRO A 26 0.29 3.04 2.31
C PRO A 26 1.58 3.64 2.88
N LEU A 27 2.72 3.18 2.36
CA LEU A 27 4.02 3.83 2.42
C LEU A 27 4.08 4.90 1.33
N THR A 28 4.15 6.16 1.74
CA THR A 28 4.26 7.29 0.81
C THR A 28 5.68 7.46 0.34
N PHE A 29 5.88 7.44 -0.98
CA PHE A 29 7.15 7.77 -1.59
C PHE A 29 6.99 8.89 -2.61
N GLY A 30 6.89 10.12 -2.08
CA GLY A 30 6.76 11.33 -2.87
C GLY A 30 8.08 11.76 -3.49
N LEU A 31 8.13 11.86 -4.82
CA LEU A 31 9.35 12.16 -5.59
C LEU A 31 9.28 13.48 -6.34
N ALA A 32 8.11 13.82 -6.89
CA ALA A 32 7.92 14.99 -7.74
C ALA A 32 6.51 15.55 -7.56
N CYS A 33 5.96 16.18 -8.60
CA CYS A 33 4.62 16.78 -8.57
C CYS A 33 3.54 15.81 -8.09
N CYS A 34 3.52 14.56 -8.56
CA CYS A 34 2.52 13.54 -8.17
C CYS A 34 2.40 13.33 -6.64
N ALA A 35 3.42 13.70 -5.86
CA ALA A 35 3.33 13.67 -4.40
C ALA A 35 2.32 14.70 -3.87
N MET A 36 2.21 15.88 -4.49
CA MET A 36 1.22 16.89 -4.15
C MET A 36 -0.19 16.43 -4.51
N GLU A 37 -0.40 15.81 -5.67
CA GLU A 37 -1.69 15.19 -5.98
C GLU A 37 -2.03 14.05 -5.00
N MET A 38 -1.04 13.28 -4.53
CA MET A 38 -1.28 12.28 -3.48
C MET A 38 -1.71 12.93 -2.15
N MET A 39 -1.07 14.03 -1.75
CA MET A 39 -1.46 14.77 -0.55
C MET A 39 -2.87 15.35 -0.70
N ALA A 40 -3.22 15.86 -1.88
CA ALA A 40 -4.56 16.35 -2.18
C ALA A 40 -5.60 15.21 -2.17
N ALA A 41 -5.24 14.02 -2.66
CA ALA A 41 -6.09 12.83 -2.57
C ALA A 41 -6.32 12.40 -1.11
N GLY A 42 -5.34 12.59 -0.23
CA GLY A 42 -5.47 12.38 1.21
C GLY A 42 -6.16 13.52 1.96
N ALA A 43 -6.44 14.65 1.31
CA ALA A 43 -7.09 15.81 1.94
C ALA A 43 -8.62 15.67 1.93
N ALA A 44 -9.32 16.60 2.60
CA ALA A 44 -10.76 16.51 2.88
C ALA A 44 -11.67 16.32 1.65
N ASP A 45 -11.25 16.77 0.46
CA ASP A 45 -12.07 16.69 -0.75
C ASP A 45 -12.23 15.25 -1.26
N TYR A 46 -11.15 14.47 -1.25
CA TYR A 46 -11.12 13.09 -1.76
C TYR A 46 -10.99 12.03 -0.64
N ASP A 47 -10.33 12.40 0.46
CA ASP A 47 -10.27 11.69 1.74
C ASP A 47 -10.07 10.18 1.60
N LEU A 48 -8.83 9.79 1.26
CA LEU A 48 -8.40 8.39 1.17
C LEU A 48 -8.59 7.61 2.49
N GLU A 49 -8.77 8.27 3.63
CA GLU A 49 -9.05 7.62 4.92
C GLU A 49 -10.35 6.81 4.90
N ARG A 50 -11.32 7.21 4.08
CA ARG A 50 -12.60 6.50 3.91
C ARG A 50 -12.44 5.07 3.40
N PHE A 51 -11.37 4.79 2.69
CA PHE A 51 -11.07 3.46 2.14
C PHE A 51 -10.07 2.67 3.01
N GLY A 52 -9.75 3.17 4.20
CA GLY A 52 -8.74 2.59 5.09
C GLY A 52 -7.30 3.06 4.82
N CYS A 53 -7.09 3.87 3.77
CA CYS A 53 -5.77 4.34 3.31
C CYS A 53 -5.28 5.63 3.98
N GLY A 54 -5.92 6.10 5.04
CA GLY A 54 -5.65 7.43 5.61
C GLY A 54 -4.34 7.53 6.39
N VAL A 55 -3.88 6.40 6.94
CA VAL A 55 -2.64 6.37 7.72
C VAL A 55 -1.46 6.14 6.80
N PHE A 56 -0.99 7.23 6.21
CA PHE A 56 0.28 7.23 5.48
C PHE A 56 1.45 6.95 6.42
N ARG A 57 2.01 5.74 6.33
CA ARG A 57 3.14 5.32 7.16
C ARG A 57 4.45 5.78 6.53
N ALA A 58 5.28 6.47 7.31
CA ALA A 58 6.63 6.84 6.89
C ALA A 58 7.65 5.69 7.03
N THR A 59 7.23 4.56 7.60
CA THR A 59 8.10 3.40 7.86
C THR A 59 7.68 2.20 7.01
N PRO A 60 8.62 1.57 6.27
CA PRO A 60 8.30 0.42 5.41
C PRO A 60 7.91 -0.84 6.21
N ARG A 61 8.27 -0.92 7.50
CA ARG A 61 8.03 -2.12 8.32
C ARG A 61 6.58 -2.26 8.81
N GLN A 62 5.76 -1.22 8.66
CA GLN A 62 4.36 -1.20 9.11
C GLN A 62 3.40 -0.87 7.96
N SER A 63 3.85 -1.03 6.73
CA SER A 63 3.09 -0.72 5.51
C SER A 63 2.93 -1.97 4.66
N ASP A 64 1.78 -2.08 4.01
CA ASP A 64 1.39 -3.18 3.12
C ASP A 64 1.25 -2.74 1.65
N LEU A 65 1.31 -1.44 1.35
CA LEU A 65 1.24 -0.90 -0.01
C LEU A 65 2.30 0.18 -0.17
N MET A 66 3.05 0.19 -1.28
CA MET A 66 4.01 1.27 -1.57
C MET A 66 3.52 2.13 -2.74
N ILE A 67 3.33 3.44 -2.50
CA ILE A 67 2.92 4.39 -3.53
C ILE A 67 4.13 5.22 -3.98
N VAL A 68 4.64 4.93 -5.18
CA VAL A 68 5.74 5.68 -5.81
C VAL A 68 5.16 6.81 -6.66
N ALA A 69 5.17 8.04 -6.14
CA ALA A 69 4.54 9.18 -6.80
C ALA A 69 5.56 10.18 -7.33
N GLY A 70 5.83 10.06 -8.63
CA GLY A 70 6.65 10.98 -9.39
C GLY A 70 7.76 10.26 -10.16
N THR A 71 8.63 11.03 -10.79
CA THR A 71 9.68 10.50 -11.66
C THR A 71 10.74 9.73 -10.86
N VAL A 72 10.94 8.46 -11.19
CA VAL A 72 12.01 7.64 -10.62
C VAL A 72 13.29 7.86 -11.41
N THR A 73 14.28 8.50 -10.78
CA THR A 73 15.63 8.62 -11.36
C THR A 73 16.43 7.33 -11.15
N MET A 74 17.41 7.06 -12.01
CA MET A 74 18.29 5.89 -11.89
C MET A 74 19.00 5.81 -10.53
N LYS A 75 19.35 6.97 -9.94
CA LYS A 75 19.93 7.06 -8.60
C LYS A 75 18.94 6.65 -7.51
N MET A 76 17.65 6.91 -7.70
CA MET A 76 16.61 6.62 -6.72
C MET A 76 16.10 5.18 -6.78
N ALA A 77 16.24 4.51 -7.94
CA ALA A 77 15.79 3.13 -8.15
C ALA A 77 16.29 2.15 -7.07
N ALA A 78 17.57 2.22 -6.72
CA ALA A 78 18.16 1.35 -5.69
C ALA A 78 17.54 1.58 -4.30
N ARG A 79 17.20 2.83 -3.95
CA ARG A 79 16.61 3.17 -2.65
C ARG A 79 15.17 2.67 -2.53
N ILE A 80 14.38 2.82 -3.60
CA ILE A 80 13.02 2.28 -3.68
C ILE A 80 13.05 0.77 -3.49
N ARG A 81 13.97 0.08 -4.18
CA ARG A 81 14.09 -1.36 -4.07
C ARG A 81 14.40 -1.80 -2.64
N THR A 82 15.35 -1.15 -1.98
CA THR A 82 15.68 -1.45 -0.58
C THR A 82 14.48 -1.26 0.36
N LEU A 83 13.70 -0.20 0.18
CA LEU A 83 12.51 0.04 1.00
C LEU A 83 11.45 -1.03 0.77
N TYR A 84 11.20 -1.38 -0.48
CA TYR A 84 10.26 -2.44 -0.85
C TYR A 84 10.68 -3.82 -0.31
N ASP A 85 11.98 -4.11 -0.33
CA ASP A 85 12.52 -5.35 0.26
C ASP A 85 12.36 -5.40 1.78
N GLN A 86 12.33 -4.25 2.47
CA GLN A 86 12.12 -4.15 3.91
C GLN A 86 10.64 -4.23 4.34
N MET A 87 9.69 -4.22 3.40
CA MET A 87 8.27 -4.36 3.71
C MET A 87 7.90 -5.81 4.06
N PRO A 88 7.03 -6.03 5.06
CA PRO A 88 6.50 -7.35 5.38
C PRO A 88 5.62 -7.90 4.25
N GLU A 89 5.56 -9.21 4.10
CA GLU A 89 4.54 -9.88 3.27
C GLU A 89 3.25 -9.97 4.10
N PRO A 90 2.05 -9.66 3.59
CA PRO A 90 1.64 -9.35 2.20
C PRO A 90 1.83 -7.88 1.80
N LYS A 91 2.55 -7.62 0.70
CA LYS A 91 2.87 -6.28 0.18
C LYS A 91 2.55 -6.08 -1.29
#